data_AF-A0A523RP81-F1
#
_entry.id   AF-A0A523RP81-F1
#
_cell.length_a   1.000
_cell.length_b   1.000
_cell.length_c   1.000
_cell.angle_alpha   90.00
_cell.angle_beta   90.00
_cell.angle_gamma   90.00
#
_symmetry.space_group_name_H-M   'P 1'
#
loop_
_entity.id
_entity.type
_entity.pdbx_description
1 polymer ?
#
loop_
_entity_poly.entity_id
_entity_poly.type
_entity_poly.pdbx_seq_one_letter_code
_entity_poly.pdbx_strand_id
1 'polypeptide(L)' 'ILKIKIREGKKRQIRKMGEYIGHFVLKLRRTQLGPISLKGVKPGEYRYLNKQEIKSLKKIL' A
#
# COMPACT_ATOMS: atom_id res chain seq x y z
N ILE A 1 -4.70 13.94 6.66
CA ILE A 1 -4.51 12.66 5.91
C ILE A 1 -3.07 12.21 6.11
N LEU A 2 -2.84 10.97 6.56
CA LEU A 2 -1.51 10.43 6.85
C LEU A 2 -1.09 9.39 5.80
N LYS A 3 0.18 9.40 5.39
CA LYS A 3 0.78 8.34 4.56
C LYS A 3 1.79 7.57 5.40
N ILE A 4 1.61 6.26 5.48
CA ILE A 4 2.50 5.35 6.22
C ILE A 4 3.11 4.35 5.24
N LYS A 5 4.43 4.15 5.33
CA LYS A 5 5.14 3.07 4.63
C LYS A 5 5.65 2.08 5.67
N ILE A 6 5.35 0.81 5.48
CA ILE A 6 5.82 -0.30 6.33
C ILE A 6 6.46 -1.37 5.44
N ARG A 7 7.39 -2.14 6.00
CA ARG A 7 8.05 -3.26 5.31
C ARG A 7 7.48 -4.63 5.72
N GLU A 8 6.70 -4.68 6.80
CA GLU A 8 5.99 -5.86 7.27
C GLU A 8 4.47 -5.72 7.10
N GLY A 9 3.71 -6.79 7.35
CA GLY A 9 2.26 -6.83 7.14
C GLY A 9 1.52 -7.58 8.25
N LYS A 10 1.78 -7.26 9.53
CA LYS A 10 1.12 -7.93 10.66
C LYS A 10 -0.40 -7.70 10.65
N LYS A 11 -1.17 -8.64 11.20
CA LYS A 11 -2.64 -8.60 11.24
C LYS A 11 -3.13 -7.27 11.84
N ARG A 12 -3.83 -6.48 11.02
CA ARG A 12 -4.40 -5.16 11.36
C ARG A 12 -3.36 -4.13 11.88
N GLN A 13 -2.09 -4.26 11.52
CA GLN A 13 -0.97 -3.47 12.06
C GLN A 13 -1.24 -1.96 12.10
N ILE A 14 -1.58 -1.34 10.97
CA ILE A 14 -1.84 0.11 10.91
C ILE A 14 -3.00 0.54 11.81
N ARG A 15 -4.05 -0.28 11.92
CA ARG A 15 -5.21 0.04 12.78
C ARG A 15 -4.83 -0.06 14.26
N LYS A 16 -4.09 -1.09 14.65
CA LYS A 16 -3.58 -1.26 16.02
C LYS A 16 -2.59 -0.15 16.41
N MET A 17 -1.72 0.25 15.50
CA MET A 17 -0.80 1.38 15.71
C MET A 17 -1.56 2.68 15.97
N GLY A 18 -2.60 2.96 15.18
CA GLY A 18 -3.45 4.13 15.38
C GLY A 18 -4.20 4.09 16.72
N GLU A 19 -4.83 2.97 17.05
CA GLU A 19 -5.53 2.77 18.32
C GLU A 19 -4.63 2.97 19.54
N TYR A 20 -3.40 2.45 19.49
CA TYR A 20 -2.42 2.58 20.56
C TYR A 20 -2.09 4.04 20.92
N ILE A 21 -2.12 4.93 19.93
CA ILE A 21 -1.87 6.37 20.12
C ILE A 21 -3.15 7.21 20.22
N GLY A 22 -4.32 6.58 20.43
CA GLY A 22 -5.61 7.27 20.53
C GLY A 22 -6.18 7.78 19.20
N HIS A 23 -5.66 7.30 18.06
CA HIS A 23 -6.08 7.72 16.72
C HIS A 23 -6.75 6.56 15.95
N PHE A 24 -8.07 6.48 16.02
CA PHE A 24 -8.85 5.46 15.31
C PHE A 24 -8.80 5.65 13.78
N VAL A 25 -8.42 4.58 13.07
CA VAL A 25 -8.34 4.59 11.61
C VAL A 25 -9.72 4.32 11.00
N LEU A 26 -10.38 5.38 10.52
CA LEU A 26 -11.69 5.27 9.86
C LEU A 26 -11.58 4.65 8.46
N LYS A 27 -10.63 5.12 7.65
CA LYS A 27 -10.40 4.65 6.27
C LYS A 27 -8.94 4.28 6.07
N LEU A 28 -8.70 3.07 5.55
CA LEU A 28 -7.38 2.59 5.20
C LEU A 28 -7.36 2.17 3.75
N ARG A 29 -6.49 2.78 2.95
CA ARG A 29 -6.27 2.43 1.55
C ARG A 29 -4.78 2.22 1.33
N ARG A 30 -4.39 1.02 0.90
CA ARG A 30 -3.05 0.79 0.37
C ARG A 30 -2.97 1.48 -0.98
N THR A 31 -2.04 2.41 -1.18
CA THR A 31 -1.89 3.16 -2.44
C THR A 31 -0.69 2.74 -3.27
N GLN A 32 0.23 1.97 -2.67
CA GLN A 32 1.47 1.55 -3.31
C GLN A 32 1.97 0.25 -2.66
N LEU A 33 2.62 -0.60 -3.47
CA LEU A 33 3.36 -1.77 -3.03
C LEU A 33 4.72 -1.75 -3.74
N GLY A 34 5.81 -1.60 -2.98
CA GLY A 34 7.13 -1.42 -3.56
C GLY A 34 7.15 -0.28 -4.60
N PRO A 35 7.63 -0.52 -5.84
CA PRO A 35 7.61 0.47 -6.91
C PRO A 35 6.24 0.62 -7.60
N ILE A 36 5.26 -0.24 -7.30
CA ILE A 36 3.97 -0.30 -8.02
C ILE A 36 2.93 0.59 -7.32
N SER A 37 2.40 1.57 -8.07
CA SER A 37 1.37 2.49 -7.60
C SER A 37 -0.03 2.11 -8.10
N LEU A 38 -1.05 2.40 -7.30
CA LEU A 38 -2.47 2.33 -7.67
C LEU A 38 -2.93 3.45 -8.62
N LYS A 39 -2.03 4.34 -9.04
CA LYS A 39 -2.34 5.41 -10.00
C LYS A 39 -2.93 4.82 -11.29
N GLY A 40 -4.07 5.36 -11.72
CA GLY A 40 -4.74 4.95 -12.96
C GLY A 40 -5.57 3.67 -12.88
N VAL A 41 -5.78 3.09 -11.68
CA VAL A 41 -6.64 1.91 -11.50
C VAL A 41 -7.85 2.29 -10.65
N LYS A 42 -9.06 2.11 -11.19
CA LYS A 42 -10.29 2.41 -10.45
C LYS A 42 -10.62 1.28 -9.45
N PRO A 43 -11.45 1.55 -8.42
CA PRO A 43 -11.92 0.51 -7.52
C PRO A 43 -12.57 -0.66 -8.29
N GLY A 44 -12.16 -1.89 -8.00
CA GLY A 44 -12.66 -3.10 -8.68
C GLY A 44 -11.96 -3.46 -9.99
N GLU A 45 -11.14 -2.57 -10.55
CA GLU A 45 -10.39 -2.83 -11.78
C GLU A 45 -8.98 -3.38 -11.50
N TYR A 46 -8.40 -3.98 -12.53
CA TYR A 46 -6.98 -4.33 -12.57
C TYR A 46 -6.36 -3.80 -13.86
N ARG A 47 -5.03 -3.73 -13.88
CA ARG A 47 -4.25 -3.44 -15.09
C ARG A 47 -3.01 -4.30 -15.12
N TYR A 48 -2.48 -4.53 -16.31
CA TYR A 48 -1.17 -5.14 -16.45
C TYR A 48 -0.06 -4.17 -16.02
N LEU A 49 1.02 -4.74 -15.48
CA LEU A 49 2.24 -3.99 -15.21
C LEU A 49 2.99 -3.74 -16.51
N ASN A 50 3.54 -2.53 -16.66
CA ASN A 50 4.39 -2.24 -17.81
C ASN A 50 5.80 -2.85 -17.62
N LYS A 51 6.60 -2.87 -18.69
CA LYS A 51 7.96 -3.45 -18.66
C LYS A 51 8.87 -2.81 -17.60
N GLN A 52 8.75 -1.50 -17.36
CA GLN A 52 9.55 -0.78 -16.37
C GLN A 52 9.16 -1.14 -14.93
N GLU A 53 7.86 -1.27 -14.67
CA GLU A 53 7.29 -1.70 -13.40
C GLU A 53 7.72 -3.12 -13.05
N ILE A 54 7.64 -4.04 -14.03
CA ILE A 54 8.12 -5.42 -13.87
C ILE A 54 9.61 -5.44 -13.53
N LYS A 55 10.44 -4.70 -14.29
CA LYS A 55 11.88 -4.61 -14.04
C LYS A 55 12.18 -4.07 -12.64
N SER A 56 11.46 -3.04 -12.21
CA SER A 56 11.64 -2.43 -10.89
C SER A 56 11.22 -3.37 -9.77
N LEU A 57 10.12 -4.10 -9.96
CA LEU A 57 9.63 -5.08 -9.00
C LEU A 57 10.61 -6.26 -8.84
N LYS A 58 11.20 -6.74 -9.94
CA LYS A 58 12.22 -7.79 -9.92
C LYS A 58 13.53 -7.40 -9.24
N LYS A 59 13.82 -6.11 -9.06
CA LYS A 59 15.02 -5.66 -8.34
C LYS A 59 14.87 -5.68 -6.81
N ILE A 60 13.62 -5.73 -6.32
CA ILE A 60 13.31 -5.66 -4.89
C ILE A 60 12.80 -6.99 -4.31
N LEU A 61 12.52 -7.95 -5.19
CA LEU A 61 12.29 -9.36 -4.86
C LEU A 61 13.63 -10.07 -4.93
#